data_AF-A0A7S2AA25-F1
#
_entry.id   AF-A0A7S2AA25-F1
#
_cell.length_a   1.000
_cell.length_b   1.000
_cell.length_c   1.000
_cell.angle_alpha   90.00
_cell.angle_beta   90.00
_cell.angle_gamma   90.00
#
_symmetry.space_group_name_H-M   'P 1'
#
loop_
_entity.id
_entity.type
_entity.pdbx_description
1 polymer ?
#
loop_
_entity_poly.entity_id
_entity_poly.type
_entity_poly.pdbx_seq_one_letter_code
_entity_poly.pdbx_strand_id
1 'polypeptide(L)'
;VDEDPLPAVLVSLPLLRHVFVRESVTVVHGHQATSVLMNESMILASDLGIPSVYTDHSLFGFDDLASVVLNRVLKCTLCTADAAICVSHTCRDNLILRAQLD
;
A
#
# COMPACT_ATOMS: atom_id res chain seq x y z
N VAL A 1 -13.73 12.89 -11.47
CA VAL A 1 -12.34 12.44 -11.63
C VAL A 1 -11.69 12.82 -10.33
N ASP A 2 -11.46 11.85 -9.45
CA ASP A 2 -10.89 12.07 -8.13
C ASP A 2 -9.50 12.68 -8.29
N GLU A 3 -9.41 13.99 -8.12
CA GLU A 3 -8.15 14.68 -7.93
C GLU A 3 -7.80 14.51 -6.46
N ASP A 4 -7.07 13.46 -6.12
CA ASP A 4 -6.33 13.45 -4.87
C ASP A 4 -5.25 14.54 -5.01
N PRO A 5 -5.40 15.72 -4.36
CA PRO A 5 -4.33 16.70 -4.37
C PRO A 5 -3.10 16.05 -3.75
N LEU A 6 -1.92 16.38 -4.26
CA LEU A 6 -0.58 16.07 -3.71
C LEU A 6 -0.62 15.35 -2.35
N PRO A 7 -0.04 14.14 -2.21
CA PRO A 7 -0.34 13.25 -1.11
C PRO A 7 -0.19 14.01 0.20
N ALA A 8 -1.31 14.26 0.87
CA ALA A 8 -1.32 14.81 2.21
C ALA A 8 -0.93 13.69 3.18
N VAL A 9 0.31 13.22 3.00
CA VAL A 9 0.89 12.12 3.76
C VAL A 9 0.79 12.51 5.23
N LEU A 10 0.32 11.57 6.05
CA LEU A 10 0.16 11.63 7.50
C LEU A 10 -1.15 12.24 8.01
N VAL A 11 -2.04 12.75 7.16
CA VAL A 11 -3.29 13.39 7.64
C VAL A 11 -4.20 12.38 8.34
N SER A 12 -4.26 11.13 7.87
CA SER A 12 -5.17 10.14 8.43
C SER A 12 -4.57 9.37 9.61
N LEU A 13 -3.26 9.52 9.89
CA LEU A 13 -2.58 8.73 10.93
C LEU A 13 -3.20 8.85 12.33
N PRO A 14 -3.58 10.04 12.83
CA PRO A 14 -4.20 10.14 14.15
C PRO A 14 -5.52 9.35 14.24
N LEU A 15 -6.32 9.40 13.16
CA LEU A 15 -7.59 8.70 13.07
C LEU A 15 -7.37 7.18 12.96
N LEU A 16 -6.48 6.74 12.06
CA LEU A 16 -6.13 5.33 11.89
C LEU A 16 -5.61 4.72 13.19
N ARG A 17 -4.71 5.43 13.90
CA ARG A 17 -4.18 4.97 15.18
C ARG A 17 -5.28 4.83 16.22
N HIS A 18 -6.18 5.80 16.29
CA HIS A 18 -7.32 5.72 17.20
C HIS A 18 -8.18 4.48 16.92
N VAL A 19 -8.50 4.22 15.65
CA VAL A 19 -9.27 3.03 15.24
C VAL A 19 -8.52 1.75 15.56
N PHE A 20 -7.24 1.63 15.19
CA PHE A 20 -6.47 0.40 15.39
C PHE A 20 -6.37 0.01 16.86
N VAL A 21 -6.11 0.99 17.74
CA VAL A 21 -6.02 0.77 19.19
C VAL A 21 -7.40 0.50 19.79
N ARG A 22 -8.42 1.30 19.44
CA ARG A 22 -9.76 1.17 20.02
C ARG A 22 -10.46 -0.12 19.62
N GLU A 23 -10.30 -0.55 18.38
CA GLU A 23 -10.90 -1.78 17.86
C GLU A 23 -10.04 -3.03 18.09
N SER A 24 -8.85 -2.89 18.70
CA SER A 24 -7.90 -4.00 18.90
C SER A 24 -7.61 -4.76 17.60
N VAL A 25 -7.29 -4.01 16.54
CA VAL A 25 -7.00 -4.57 15.21
C VAL A 25 -5.81 -5.53 15.31
N THR A 26 -5.99 -6.75 14.81
CA THR A 26 -4.97 -7.81 14.83
C THR A 26 -4.33 -8.07 13.47
N VAL A 27 -4.91 -7.56 12.40
CA VAL A 27 -4.38 -7.67 11.04
C VAL A 27 -4.86 -6.49 10.19
N VAL A 28 -3.99 -6.00 9.30
CA VAL A 28 -4.34 -4.99 8.31
C VAL A 28 -4.23 -5.58 6.91
N HIS A 29 -5.31 -5.53 6.14
CA HIS A 29 -5.35 -6.00 4.76
C HIS A 29 -5.51 -4.80 3.80
N GLY A 30 -4.43 -4.44 3.10
CA GLY A 30 -4.41 -3.34 2.16
C GLY A 30 -4.77 -3.75 0.73
N HIS A 31 -5.60 -2.94 0.08
CA HIS A 31 -5.91 -3.00 -1.35
C HIS A 31 -5.72 -1.62 -2.00
N GLN A 32 -5.63 -1.58 -3.34
CA GLN A 32 -5.53 -0.35 -4.15
C GLN A 32 -4.21 0.42 -3.93
N ALA A 33 -3.18 0.10 -4.73
CA ALA A 33 -1.82 0.66 -4.63
C ALA A 33 -1.75 2.20 -4.50
N THR A 34 -2.68 2.89 -5.15
CA THR A 34 -2.71 4.36 -5.24
C THR A 34 -3.39 5.03 -4.05
N SER A 35 -4.08 4.28 -3.20
CA SER A 35 -4.84 4.85 -2.08
C SER A 35 -3.90 5.35 -0.99
N VAL A 36 -3.90 6.66 -0.74
CA VAL A 36 -3.10 7.27 0.35
C VAL A 36 -3.47 6.65 1.70
N LEU A 37 -4.76 6.44 1.95
CA LEU A 37 -5.25 5.83 3.19
C LEU A 37 -4.71 4.41 3.38
N MET A 38 -4.66 3.61 2.32
CA MET A 38 -4.08 2.27 2.39
C MET A 38 -2.59 2.33 2.73
N ASN A 39 -1.82 3.17 2.02
CA ASN A 39 -0.38 3.28 2.25
C ASN A 39 -0.08 3.74 3.69
N GLU A 40 -0.84 4.72 4.21
CA GLU A 40 -0.74 5.15 5.62
C GLU A 40 -1.13 4.05 6.62
N SER A 41 -2.16 3.28 6.31
CA SER A 41 -2.61 2.16 7.15
C SER A 41 -1.55 1.07 7.28
N MET A 42 -0.87 0.74 6.18
CA MET A 42 0.20 -0.27 6.16
C MET A 42 1.44 0.20 6.95
N ILE A 43 1.85 1.46 6.75
CA ILE A 43 2.98 2.06 7.49
C ILE A 43 2.68 2.07 8.99
N LEU A 44 1.48 2.48 9.38
CA LEU A 44 1.08 2.53 10.79
C LEU A 44 0.93 1.13 11.40
N ALA A 45 0.44 0.15 10.64
CA ALA A 45 0.36 -1.23 11.09
C ALA A 45 1.76 -1.75 11.44
N SER A 46 2.74 -1.48 10.57
CA SER A 46 4.15 -1.83 10.80
C SER A 46 4.72 -1.15 12.06
N ASP A 47 4.47 0.15 12.26
CA ASP A 47 4.90 0.89 13.47
C ASP A 47 4.29 0.33 14.76
N LEU A 48 3.03 -0.13 14.70
CA LEU A 48 2.32 -0.72 15.84
C LEU A 48 2.59 -2.22 16.03
N GLY A 49 3.38 -2.86 15.16
CA GLY A 49 3.64 -4.30 15.18
C GLY A 49 2.43 -5.17 14.86
N ILE A 50 1.46 -4.64 14.10
CA ILE A 50 0.27 -5.35 13.64
C ILE A 50 0.61 -6.02 12.29
N PRO A 51 0.47 -7.35 12.17
CA PRO A 51 0.69 -8.06 10.91
C PRO A 51 -0.16 -7.49 9.77
N SER A 52 0.46 -7.38 8.60
CA SER A 52 -0.14 -6.72 7.44
C SER A 52 0.03 -7.52 6.15
N VAL A 53 -1.03 -7.53 5.33
CA VAL A 53 -1.03 -8.18 4.02
C VAL A 53 -1.48 -7.20 2.94
N TYR A 54 -0.71 -7.10 1.87
CA TYR A 54 -1.09 -6.33 0.69
C TYR A 54 -1.61 -7.25 -0.41
N THR A 55 -2.72 -6.89 -1.06
CA THR A 55 -3.18 -7.60 -2.26
C THR A 55 -3.13 -6.69 -3.48
N ASP A 56 -2.33 -7.07 -4.47
CA ASP A 56 -2.24 -6.34 -5.72
C ASP A 56 -3.33 -6.79 -6.70
N HIS A 57 -4.03 -5.79 -7.23
CA HIS A 57 -5.00 -5.91 -8.31
C HIS A 57 -4.59 -5.07 -9.54
N SER A 58 -3.48 -4.34 -9.44
CA SER A 58 -3.12 -3.34 -10.43
C SER A 58 -2.26 -3.93 -11.55
N LEU A 59 -2.53 -3.48 -12.77
CA LEU A 59 -1.65 -3.66 -13.93
C LEU A 59 -1.18 -2.27 -14.34
N PHE A 60 -0.20 -1.71 -13.62
CA PHE A 60 0.35 -0.42 -13.99
C PHE A 60 1.27 -0.55 -15.19
N GLY A 61 1.25 0.48 -16.04
CA GLY A 61 2.27 0.70 -17.05
C GLY A 61 3.60 1.10 -16.41
N PHE A 62 4.64 1.20 -17.24
CA PHE A 62 5.99 1.53 -16.79
C PHE A 62 6.47 2.91 -17.25
N ASP A 63 5.70 3.58 -18.13
CA ASP A 63 6.24 4.62 -19.01
C ASP A 63 5.60 6.02 -18.83
N ASP A 64 4.64 6.16 -17.92
CA ASP A 64 4.08 7.46 -17.56
C ASP A 64 4.57 7.94 -16.18
N LEU A 65 4.65 9.27 -16.01
CA LEU A 65 5.19 9.89 -14.79
C LEU A 65 4.42 9.45 -13.54
N ALA A 66 3.10 9.24 -13.67
CA ALA A 66 2.25 8.74 -12.61
C ALA A 66 2.69 7.33 -12.17
N SER A 67 2.93 6.40 -13.10
CA SER A 67 3.39 5.05 -12.77
C SER A 67 4.79 5.04 -12.16
N VAL A 68 5.69 5.92 -12.59
CA VAL A 68 7.03 6.05 -11.96
C VAL A 68 6.91 6.46 -10.49
N VAL A 69 6.07 7.44 -10.18
CA VAL A 69 5.84 7.89 -8.80
C VAL A 69 5.14 6.82 -7.98
N LEU A 70 4.07 6.22 -8.53
CA LEU A 70 3.27 5.20 -7.86
C LEU A 70 4.07 3.92 -7.58
N ASN A 71 4.96 3.51 -8.48
CA ASN A 71 5.82 2.35 -8.24
C ASN A 71 6.79 2.58 -7.08
N ARG A 72 7.26 3.82 -6.85
CA ARG A 72 8.07 4.15 -5.67
C ARG A 72 7.26 4.11 -4.38
N VAL A 73 6.04 4.64 -4.40
CA VAL A 73 5.13 4.59 -3.25
C VAL A 73 4.80 3.14 -2.90
N LEU A 74 4.45 2.34 -3.90
CA LEU A 74 4.19 0.91 -3.76
C LEU A 74 5.39 0.18 -3.13
N LYS A 75 6.62 0.48 -3.58
CA LYS A 75 7.83 -0.12 -3.00
C LYS A 75 7.94 0.20 -1.51
N CYS A 76 7.66 1.44 -1.10
CA CYS A 76 7.63 1.83 0.32
C CYS A 76 6.60 0.99 1.12
N THR A 77 5.41 0.81 0.57
CA THR A 77 4.33 0.03 1.20
C THR A 77 4.65 -1.46 1.29
N LEU A 78 5.27 -2.03 0.25
CA LEU A 78 5.72 -3.43 0.27
C LEU A 78 6.88 -3.65 1.24
N CYS A 79 7.74 -2.66 1.48
CA CYS A 79 8.76 -2.74 2.54
C CYS A 79 8.15 -2.84 3.95
N THR A 80 6.91 -2.38 4.14
CA THR A 80 6.20 -2.46 5.43
C THR A 80 5.26 -3.66 5.54
N ALA A 81 4.96 -4.33 4.43
CA ALA A 81 4.02 -5.45 4.39
C ALA A 81 4.69 -6.76 4.82
N ASP A 82 4.03 -7.55 5.67
CA ASP A 82 4.52 -8.87 6.07
C ASP A 82 4.28 -9.93 4.99
N ALA A 83 3.23 -9.75 4.19
CA ALA A 83 2.90 -10.62 3.08
C ALA A 83 2.28 -9.86 1.90
N ALA A 84 2.45 -10.41 0.70
CA ALA A 84 1.82 -9.92 -0.52
C ALA A 84 1.08 -11.04 -1.25
N ILE A 85 -0.13 -10.72 -1.73
CA ILE A 85 -0.97 -11.59 -2.55
C ILE A 85 -1.15 -10.94 -3.92
N CYS A 86 -1.11 -11.74 -4.98
CA CYS A 86 -1.44 -11.30 -6.33
C CYS A 86 -2.60 -12.14 -6.85
N VAL A 87 -3.61 -11.49 -7.42
CA VAL A 87 -4.84 -12.18 -7.86
C VAL A 87 -4.66 -13.04 -9.12
N SER A 88 -3.52 -12.93 -9.81
CA SER A 88 -3.15 -13.77 -10.94
C SER A 88 -1.63 -13.87 -11.08
N HIS A 89 -1.16 -14.84 -11.87
CA HIS A 89 0.26 -14.92 -12.24
C HIS A 89 0.72 -13.65 -12.98
N THR A 90 -0.09 -13.10 -13.88
CA THR A 90 0.22 -11.86 -14.58
C THR A 90 0.37 -10.67 -13.63
N CYS A 91 -0.49 -10.56 -12.61
CA CYS A 91 -0.36 -9.53 -11.59
C CYS A 91 0.91 -9.74 -10.74
N ARG A 92 1.26 -11.00 -10.42
CA ARG A 92 2.50 -11.32 -9.72
C ARG A 92 3.71 -10.85 -10.51
N ASP A 93 3.80 -11.21 -11.78
CA ASP A 93 4.94 -10.84 -12.62
C ASP A 93 5.05 -9.31 -12.78
N ASN A 94 3.91 -8.62 -12.95
CA ASN A 94 3.87 -7.16 -12.98
C ASN A 94 4.31 -6.53 -11.66
N LEU A 95 3.88 -7.08 -10.52
CA LEU A 95 4.26 -6.59 -9.19
C LEU A 95 5.76 -6.77 -8.94
N ILE A 96 6.33 -7.92 -9.28
CA ILE A 96 7.77 -8.20 -9.16
C ILE A 96 8.58 -7.16 -9.95
N LEU A 97 8.18 -6.88 -11.20
CA LEU A 97 8.84 -5.88 -12.05
C LEU A 97 8.72 -4.46 -11.48
N ARG A 98 7.54 -4.08 -10.97
CA ARG A 98 7.27 -2.74 -10.43
C ARG A 98 7.98 -2.48 -9.11
N ALA A 99 8.01 -3.48 -8.23
CA ALA A 99 8.58 -3.38 -6.90
C ALA A 99 10.07 -3.74 -6.84
N GLN A 100 10.64 -4.28 -7.93
CA GLN A 100 12.02 -4.78 -8.00
C GLN A 100 12.29 -5.79 -6.89
N LEU A 101 11.41 -6.79 -6.79
CA LEU A 101 11.56 -7.89 -5.85
C LEU A 101 12.41 -8.99 -6.50
N ASP A 102 13.29 -9.62 -5.72
CA ASP A 102 14.16 -10.72 -6.16
C ASP A 102 13.45 -12.08 -6.09
#